data_AF-A0A7X0HDS7-F1
#
_entry.id   AF-A0A7X0HDS7-F1
#
_cell.length_a   1.000
_cell.length_b   1.000
_cell.length_c   1.000
_cell.angle_alpha   90.00
_cell.angle_beta   90.00
_cell.angle_gamma   90.00
#
_symmetry.space_group_name_H-M   'P 1'
#
loop_
_entity.id
_entity.type
_entity.pdbx_description
1 polymer ?
#
loop_
_entity_poly.entity_id
_entity_poly.type
_entity_poly.pdbx_seq_one_letter_code
_entity_poly.pdbx_strand_id
1 'polypeptide(L)'
;MNEKIAAEAAAVVPAQASGLPPGFHEMVDDLKSIVRGAHVRAQLKVNTEMIRMYWEIGRTILEKQGEERWGTKVIDRIATELRTEFPGQRGFSSRNVRYMQQFARTWVEQIGQQLVAQLPWGHIIALR
;
A
#
# COMPACT_ATOMS: atom_id res chain seq x y z
N MET A 1 -4.35 2.18 20.75
CA MET A 1 -4.41 0.74 20.46
C MET A 1 -3.40 0.41 19.37
N ASN A 2 -2.12 0.24 19.73
CA ASN A 2 -1.08 -0.48 18.96
C ASN A 2 0.24 -0.50 19.76
N GLU A 3 0.16 -0.87 21.04
CA GLU A 3 1.35 -1.14 21.88
C GLU A 3 1.61 -2.64 22.06
N LYS A 4 0.77 -3.52 21.49
CA LYS A 4 0.87 -4.97 21.69
C LYS A 4 1.67 -5.76 20.67
N ILE A 5 2.22 -5.14 19.61
CA ILE A 5 2.98 -5.87 18.58
C ILE A 5 4.51 -5.82 18.84
N ALA A 6 5.00 -4.96 19.74
CA ALA A 6 6.43 -4.82 20.01
C ALA A 6 7.00 -5.78 21.09
N ALA A 7 6.17 -6.62 21.72
CA ALA A 7 6.54 -7.36 22.93
C ALA A 7 6.83 -8.86 22.75
N GLU A 8 6.86 -9.39 21.52
CA GLU A 8 7.09 -10.82 21.26
C GLU A 8 8.47 -11.13 20.63
N ALA A 9 9.42 -10.18 20.68
CA ALA A 9 10.78 -10.35 20.16
C ALA A 9 11.81 -10.79 21.22
N ALA A 10 11.37 -11.43 22.30
CA ALA A 10 12.27 -11.92 23.35
C ALA A 10 12.01 -13.39 23.71
N ALA A 11 11.90 -14.26 22.70
CA ALA A 11 12.29 -15.65 22.90
C ALA A 11 13.83 -15.70 22.88
N VAL A 12 14.43 -15.39 24.03
CA VAL A 12 15.84 -15.63 24.30
C VAL A 12 16.06 -17.13 24.19
N VAL A 13 16.59 -17.58 23.05
CA VAL A 13 17.21 -18.90 22.97
C VAL A 13 18.55 -18.77 23.71
N PRO A 14 18.77 -19.46 24.84
CA PRO A 14 20.01 -19.34 25.57
C PRO A 14 21.15 -19.99 24.75
N ALA A 15 22.34 -19.41 24.92
CA ALA A 15 23.57 -19.80 24.27
C ALA A 15 23.85 -21.31 24.34
N GLN A 16 23.90 -21.96 23.17
CA GLN A 16 24.82 -23.04 22.89
C GLN A 16 25.57 -22.66 21.61
N ALA A 17 26.54 -21.76 21.75
CA ALA A 17 27.39 -21.28 20.66
C ALA A 17 28.50 -22.28 20.27
N SER A 18 28.46 -23.51 20.79
CA SER A 18 29.46 -24.55 20.53
C SER A 18 28.76 -25.75 19.88
N GLY A 19 28.71 -25.75 18.54
CA GLY A 19 28.15 -26.85 17.76
C GLY A 19 27.39 -26.45 16.48
N LEU A 20 27.38 -25.16 16.11
CA LEU A 20 26.74 -24.76 14.86
C LEU A 20 27.52 -25.32 13.65
N PRO A 21 26.84 -25.96 12.68
CA PRO A 21 27.48 -26.46 11.47
C PRO A 21 28.20 -25.32 10.73
N PRO A 22 29.33 -25.62 10.04
CA PRO A 22 29.92 -24.68 9.11
C PRO A 22 28.87 -24.15 8.11
N GLY A 23 28.84 -22.84 7.87
CA GLY A 23 27.87 -22.20 6.97
C GLY A 23 26.50 -21.87 7.58
N PHE A 24 26.24 -22.18 8.86
CA PHE A 24 24.96 -21.84 9.50
C PHE A 24 24.63 -20.34 9.44
N HIS A 25 25.61 -19.48 9.71
CA HIS A 25 25.41 -18.03 9.68
C HIS A 25 25.13 -17.50 8.26
N GLU A 26 25.83 -18.03 7.25
CA GLU A 26 25.61 -17.70 5.83
C GLU A 26 24.19 -18.10 5.41
N MET A 27 23.77 -19.34 5.73
CA MET A 27 22.41 -19.80 5.50
C MET A 27 21.36 -18.90 6.18
N VAL A 28 21.59 -18.51 7.43
CA VAL A 28 20.67 -17.61 8.15
C VAL A 28 20.61 -16.23 7.50
N ASP A 29 21.72 -15.72 6.98
CA ASP A 29 21.74 -14.43 6.28
C ASP A 29 21.03 -14.50 4.92
N ASP A 30 21.16 -15.61 4.19
CA ASP A 30 20.37 -15.90 2.99
C ASP A 30 18.86 -15.93 3.30
N LEU A 31 18.46 -16.61 4.38
CA LEU A 31 17.07 -16.65 4.83
C LEU A 31 16.56 -15.24 5.17
N LYS A 32 17.34 -14.42 5.87
CA LYS A 32 16.99 -13.02 6.15
C LYS A 32 16.81 -12.22 4.85
N SER A 33 17.68 -12.45 3.85
CA SER A 33 17.58 -11.78 2.54
C SER A 33 16.27 -12.13 1.83
N ILE A 34 15.91 -13.42 1.80
CA ILE A 34 14.65 -13.90 1.23
C ILE A 34 13.45 -13.23 1.91
N VAL A 35 13.42 -13.20 3.25
CA VAL A 35 12.34 -12.59 4.02
C VAL A 35 12.23 -11.09 3.73
N ARG A 36 13.35 -10.35 3.75
CA ARG A 36 13.35 -8.91 3.43
C ARG A 36 12.83 -8.66 2.01
N GLY A 37 13.30 -9.45 1.03
CA GLY A 37 12.84 -9.36 -0.35
C GLY A 37 11.34 -9.62 -0.49
N ALA A 38 10.81 -10.62 0.22
CA ALA A 38 9.38 -10.91 0.25
C ALA A 38 8.57 -9.75 0.84
N HIS A 39 9.00 -9.18 1.97
CA HIS A 39 8.34 -8.02 2.59
C HIS A 39 8.31 -6.80 1.67
N VAL A 40 9.43 -6.47 1.02
CA VAL A 40 9.48 -5.33 0.08
C VAL A 40 8.49 -5.53 -1.06
N ARG A 41 8.45 -6.73 -1.66
CA ARG A 41 7.49 -7.04 -2.74
C ARG A 41 6.03 -6.94 -2.26
N ALA A 42 5.74 -7.43 -1.06
CA ALA A 42 4.40 -7.32 -0.47
C ALA A 42 4.00 -5.85 -0.24
N GLN A 43 4.89 -5.05 0.34
CA GLN A 43 4.67 -3.63 0.57
C GLN A 43 4.45 -2.85 -0.74
N LEU A 44 5.22 -3.14 -1.79
CA LEU A 44 5.04 -2.50 -3.10
C LEU A 44 3.65 -2.81 -3.69
N LYS A 45 3.19 -4.06 -3.60
CA LYS A 45 1.85 -4.45 -4.04
C LYS A 45 0.76 -3.72 -3.25
N VAL A 46 0.87 -3.72 -1.92
CA VAL A 46 -0.08 -3.00 -1.04
C VAL A 46 -0.11 -1.52 -1.36
N ASN A 47 1.04 -0.87 -1.51
CA ASN A 47 1.11 0.55 -1.84
C ASN A 47 0.48 0.86 -3.20
N THR A 48 0.69 -0.01 -4.20
CA THR A 48 0.10 0.14 -5.53
C THR A 48 -1.43 0.08 -5.44
N GLU A 49 -1.98 -0.91 -4.76
CA GLU A 49 -3.43 -1.02 -4.57
C GLU A 49 -4.00 0.13 -3.73
N MET A 50 -3.28 0.62 -2.72
CA MET A 50 -3.71 1.79 -1.96
C MET A 50 -3.84 3.04 -2.83
N ILE A 51 -2.85 3.31 -3.69
CA ILE A 51 -2.89 4.46 -4.60
C ILE A 51 -4.04 4.31 -5.59
N ARG A 52 -4.22 3.11 -6.16
CA ARG A 52 -5.33 2.82 -7.08
C ARG A 52 -6.68 3.04 -6.42
N MET A 53 -6.87 2.48 -5.23
CA MET A 53 -8.09 2.64 -4.44
C MET A 53 -8.40 4.11 -4.16
N TYR A 54 -7.41 4.92 -3.76
CA TYR A 54 -7.60 6.35 -3.51
C TYR A 54 -8.02 7.12 -4.77
N TRP A 55 -7.46 6.76 -5.92
CA TRP A 55 -7.88 7.33 -7.19
C TRP A 55 -9.32 6.96 -7.54
N GLU A 56 -9.68 5.68 -7.42
CA GLU A 56 -11.02 5.17 -7.72
C GLU A 56 -12.08 5.82 -6.82
N ILE A 57 -11.83 5.92 -5.51
CA ILE A 57 -12.72 6.64 -4.58
C ILE A 57 -12.91 8.09 -5.04
N GLY A 58 -11.82 8.79 -5.34
CA GLY A 58 -11.87 10.16 -5.83
C GLY A 58 -12.74 10.29 -7.07
N ARG A 59 -12.57 9.38 -8.03
CA ARG A 59 -13.29 9.38 -9.30
C ARG A 59 -14.77 9.10 -9.13
N THR A 60 -15.13 8.08 -8.36
CA THR A 60 -16.52 7.76 -8.07
C THR A 60 -17.26 8.94 -7.45
N ILE A 61 -16.61 9.68 -6.53
CA ILE A 61 -17.23 10.86 -5.94
C ILE A 61 -17.42 11.97 -7.00
N LEU A 62 -16.46 12.19 -7.89
CA LEU A 62 -16.58 13.21 -8.95
C LEU A 62 -17.69 12.91 -9.93
N GLU A 63 -17.81 11.66 -10.37
CA GLU A 63 -18.85 11.20 -11.30
C GLU A 63 -20.23 11.46 -10.69
N LYS A 64 -20.42 11.08 -9.42
CA LYS A 64 -21.69 11.32 -8.72
C LYS A 64 -21.99 12.79 -8.44
N GLN A 65 -20.98 13.60 -8.16
CA GLN A 65 -21.16 15.06 -8.06
C GLN A 65 -21.53 15.73 -9.39
N GLY A 66 -21.20 15.12 -10.53
CA GLY A 66 -21.61 15.59 -11.86
C GLY A 66 -23.05 15.23 -12.20
N GLU A 67 -23.51 14.05 -11.77
CA GLU A 67 -24.88 13.55 -11.98
C GLU A 67 -25.89 14.19 -11.02
N GLU A 68 -25.48 14.44 -9.78
CA GLU A 68 -26.35 14.89 -8.69
C GLU A 68 -25.79 16.16 -8.02
N ARG A 69 -26.65 17.11 -7.65
CA ARG A 69 -26.23 18.33 -6.93
C ARG A 69 -25.93 18.05 -5.46
N TRP A 70 -24.85 17.32 -5.20
CA TRP A 70 -24.37 17.04 -3.85
C TRP A 70 -23.80 18.31 -3.20
N GLY A 71 -24.33 18.68 -2.04
CA GLY A 71 -23.83 19.80 -1.25
C GLY A 71 -22.44 19.55 -0.64
N THR A 72 -21.80 20.61 -0.15
CA THR A 72 -20.44 20.57 0.43
C THR A 72 -20.27 19.62 1.62
N LYS A 73 -21.35 19.26 2.32
CA LYS A 73 -21.34 18.35 3.48
C LYS A 73 -21.22 16.86 3.12
N VAL A 74 -21.39 16.48 1.85
CA VAL A 74 -21.39 15.07 1.45
C VAL A 74 -20.03 14.41 1.70
N ILE A 75 -18.92 15.15 1.54
CA ILE A 75 -17.58 14.61 1.79
C ILE A 75 -17.35 14.25 3.25
N ASP A 76 -17.85 15.07 4.18
CA ASP A 76 -17.73 14.78 5.61
C ASP A 76 -18.57 13.55 6.00
N ARG A 77 -19.73 13.39 5.39
CA ARG A 77 -20.54 12.17 5.57
C ARG A 77 -19.82 10.94 5.04
N ILE A 78 -19.32 10.97 3.79
CA ILE A 78 -18.56 9.85 3.21
C ILE A 78 -17.37 9.46 4.09
N ALA A 79 -16.61 10.45 4.56
CA ALA A 79 -15.47 10.18 5.46
C ALA A 79 -15.91 9.53 6.78
N THR A 80 -17.07 9.93 7.32
CA THR A 80 -17.62 9.37 8.55
C THR A 80 -18.06 7.91 8.35
N GLU A 81 -18.80 7.63 7.27
CA GLU A 81 -19.23 6.27 6.91
C GLU A 81 -18.02 5.36 6.70
N LEU A 82 -17.03 5.78 5.90
CA LEU A 82 -15.82 4.98 5.65
C LEU A 82 -15.00 4.71 6.92
N ARG A 83 -14.91 5.68 7.84
CA ARG A 83 -14.20 5.46 9.11
C ARG A 83 -14.96 4.56 10.07
N THR A 84 -16.29 4.56 9.99
CA THR A 84 -17.14 3.71 10.81
C THR A 84 -17.03 2.26 10.37
N GLU A 85 -17.04 2.02 9.05
CA GLU A 85 -16.88 0.70 8.47
C GLU A 85 -15.43 0.17 8.63
N PHE A 86 -14.43 1.05 8.52
CA PHE A 86 -13.01 0.67 8.57
C PHE A 86 -12.25 1.34 9.74
N PRO A 87 -12.58 1.04 11.01
CA PRO A 87 -12.08 1.76 12.18
C PRO A 87 -10.56 1.59 12.44
N GLY A 88 -9.94 0.57 11.83
CA GLY A 88 -8.49 0.34 11.91
C GLY A 88 -7.68 0.95 10.77
N GLN A 89 -8.34 1.45 9.71
CA GLN A 89 -7.64 1.98 8.54
C GLN A 89 -7.40 3.49 8.66
N ARG A 90 -6.13 3.87 8.62
CA ARG A 90 -5.73 5.27 8.46
C ARG A 90 -5.89 5.65 6.99
N GLY A 91 -6.52 6.77 6.69
CA GLY A 91 -6.66 7.20 5.30
C GLY A 91 -7.98 7.90 4.99
N PHE A 92 -9.06 7.63 5.73
CA PHE A 92 -10.40 8.13 5.42
C PHE A 92 -10.84 9.37 6.22
N SER A 93 -9.93 10.29 6.52
CA SER A 93 -10.34 11.60 7.06
C SER A 93 -11.01 12.45 5.97
N SER A 94 -11.90 13.38 6.33
CA SER A 94 -12.52 14.30 5.35
C SER A 94 -11.48 15.07 4.52
N ARG A 95 -10.33 15.39 5.13
CA ARG A 95 -9.20 16.01 4.41
C ARG A 95 -8.65 15.07 3.33
N ASN A 96 -8.41 13.81 3.68
CA ASN A 96 -7.89 12.84 2.73
C ASN A 96 -8.90 12.50 1.63
N VAL A 97 -10.18 12.40 1.94
CA VAL A 97 -11.22 12.18 0.91
C VAL A 97 -11.24 13.36 -0.08
N ARG A 98 -11.08 14.61 0.38
CA ARG A 98 -10.89 15.75 -0.53
C ARG A 98 -9.63 15.63 -1.39
N TYR A 99 -8.54 15.10 -0.83
CA TYR A 99 -7.33 14.82 -1.60
C TYR A 99 -7.53 13.71 -2.62
N MET A 100 -8.28 12.65 -2.31
CA MET A 100 -8.66 11.60 -3.25
C MET A 100 -9.45 12.20 -4.44
N GLN A 101 -10.41 13.09 -4.16
CA GLN A 101 -11.11 13.80 -5.24
C GLN A 101 -10.17 14.69 -6.06
N GLN A 102 -9.29 15.45 -5.41
CA GLN A 102 -8.33 16.28 -6.11
C GLN A 102 -7.39 15.43 -6.98
N PHE A 103 -6.96 14.29 -6.46
CA PHE A 103 -6.15 13.32 -7.15
C PHE A 103 -6.85 12.81 -8.42
N ALA A 104 -8.09 12.35 -8.32
CA ALA A 104 -8.85 11.92 -9.49
C ALA A 104 -9.18 13.06 -10.48
N ARG A 105 -9.32 14.31 -10.01
CA ARG A 105 -9.47 15.48 -10.90
C ARG A 105 -8.21 15.77 -11.70
N THR A 106 -7.04 15.67 -11.06
CA THR A 106 -5.77 16.00 -11.69
C THR A 106 -5.32 14.91 -12.67
N TRP A 107 -5.59 13.63 -12.37
CA TRP A 107 -5.21 12.49 -13.21
C TRP A 107 -6.45 11.78 -13.73
N VAL A 108 -6.87 12.08 -14.96
CA VAL A 108 -8.13 11.57 -15.54
C VAL A 108 -8.00 10.14 -16.09
N GLU A 109 -6.79 9.59 -16.25
CA GLU A 109 -6.61 8.20 -16.65
C GLU A 109 -6.43 7.29 -15.42
N GLN A 110 -6.87 6.02 -15.52
CA GLN A 110 -6.75 5.07 -14.42
C GLN A 110 -5.28 4.89 -14.06
N ILE A 111 -4.98 4.97 -12.77
CA ILE A 111 -3.64 4.72 -12.26
C ILE A 111 -3.39 3.22 -12.25
N GLY A 112 -2.73 2.76 -13.30
CA GLY A 112 -2.15 1.45 -13.44
C GLY A 112 -0.85 1.59 -14.21
N GLN A 113 0.05 0.62 -14.08
CA GLN A 113 1.16 0.55 -15.01
C GLN A 113 0.59 0.42 -16.43
N GLN A 114 0.77 1.45 -17.26
CA GLN A 114 0.73 1.29 -18.71
C GLN A 114 1.52 0.02 -19.03
N LEU A 115 1.05 -0.81 -19.96
CA LEU A 115 1.76 -2.03 -20.38
C LEU A 115 3.25 -1.78 -20.66
N VAL A 116 3.61 -0.57 -21.12
CA VAL A 116 4.99 -0.07 -21.26
C VAL A 116 5.83 -0.15 -19.97
N ALA A 117 5.26 0.13 -18.80
CA ALA A 117 5.98 0.07 -17.53
C ALA A 117 6.21 -1.38 -17.04
N GLN A 118 5.44 -2.35 -17.56
CA GLN A 118 5.61 -3.77 -17.29
C GLN A 118 6.51 -4.47 -18.32
N LEU A 119 6.83 -3.82 -19.44
CA LEU A 119 7.83 -4.32 -20.38
C LEU A 119 9.22 -4.13 -19.79
N PRO A 120 10.06 -5.19 -19.74
CA PRO A 120 11.49 -5.01 -19.47
C PRO A 120 12.03 -4.03 -20.51
N TRP A 121 12.65 -2.92 -20.05
CA TRP A 121 13.22 -1.86 -20.89
C TRP A 121 14.07 -2.39 -22.07
N GLY A 122 14.66 -3.59 -21.94
CA GLY A 122 15.38 -4.27 -23.03
C GLY A 122 14.55 -4.51 -24.31
N HIS A 123 13.23 -4.72 -24.21
CA HIS A 123 12.37 -4.89 -25.39
C HIS A 123 12.18 -3.58 -26.18
N ILE A 124 12.27 -2.42 -25.53
CA ILE A 124 12.13 -1.11 -26.18
C ILE A 124 13.42 -0.75 -26.95
N ILE A 125 14.58 -1.26 -26.51
CA ILE A 125 15.88 -0.99 -27.14
C ILE A 125 16.10 -1.86 -28.39
N ALA A 126 15.48 -3.04 -28.48
CA ALA A 126 15.68 -3.99 -29.59
C ALA A 126 14.98 -3.60 -30.91
N LEU A 127 14.17 -2.53 -30.92
CA LEU A 127 13.47 -2.03 -32.11
C LEU A 127 14.14 -0.81 -32.75
N ARG A 128 15.43 -0.58 -32.51
CA ARG A 128 16.23 0.45 -33.19
C ARG A 128 17.32 -0.15 -34.05
#